data_AF-A0A966IG03-F1
#
_entry.id   AF-A0A966IG03-F1
#
_cell.length_a   1.000
_cell.length_b   1.000
_cell.length_c   1.000
_cell.angle_alpha   90.00
_cell.angle_beta   90.00
_cell.angle_gamma   90.00
#
_symmetry.space_group_name_H-M   'P 1'
#
loop_
_entity.id
_entity.type
_entity.pdbx_description
1 polymer ?
#
loop_
_entity_poly.entity_id
_entity_poly.type
_entity_poly.pdbx_seq_one_letter_code
_entity_poly.pdbx_strand_id
1 'polypeptide(L)'
;MPKHRYSPFIPIELRDRTWPSKKMSKAPKWCSVDLRDGNQALIDPMDVPRKLAMFHLLVKMGYKEIEVGFPSASQTDFDFVRK
;
A
#
# COMPACT_ATOMS: atom_id res chain seq x y z
N MET A 1 27.15 19.22 -6.12
CA MET A 1 25.79 19.01 -5.59
C MET A 1 25.67 19.62 -4.19
N PRO A 2 24.52 20.17 -3.78
CA PRO A 2 24.31 20.82 -2.50
C PRO A 2 24.12 19.80 -1.36
N LYS A 3 25.18 19.04 -1.03
CA LYS A 3 25.15 17.99 0.01
C LYS A 3 24.73 18.51 1.40
N HIS A 4 24.99 19.79 1.68
CA HIS A 4 24.63 20.46 2.94
C HIS A 4 23.11 20.58 3.18
N ARG A 5 22.27 20.32 2.17
CA ARG A 5 20.80 20.32 2.33
C ARG A 5 20.25 19.03 2.93
N TYR A 6 21.09 18.00 3.08
CA TYR A 6 20.69 16.67 3.51
C TYR A 6 21.58 16.21 4.67
N SER A 7 20.94 15.66 5.69
CA SER A 7 21.65 15.04 6.82
C SER A 7 21.67 13.52 6.65
N PRO A 8 22.74 12.84 7.10
CA PRO A 8 22.77 11.38 7.11
C PRO A 8 21.70 10.84 8.07
N PHE A 9 21.17 9.66 7.75
CA PHE A 9 20.32 8.91 8.68
C PHE A 9 21.13 8.51 9.92
N ILE A 10 20.54 8.64 11.11
CA ILE A 10 21.15 8.22 12.39
C ILE A 10 20.79 6.74 12.59
N PRO A 11 21.77 5.81 12.57
CA PRO A 11 21.48 4.39 12.68
C PRO A 11 20.85 4.01 14.03
N ILE A 12 19.89 3.09 13.99
CA ILE A 12 19.32 2.49 15.19
C ILE A 12 20.21 1.32 15.64
N GLU A 13 20.71 1.38 16.88
CA GLU A 13 21.44 0.28 17.49
C GLU A 13 20.48 -0.82 17.96
N LEU A 14 20.39 -1.89 17.17
CA LEU A 14 19.73 -3.13 17.56
C LEU A 14 20.80 -4.23 17.64
N ARG A 15 21.48 -4.31 18.79
CA ARG A 15 22.65 -5.20 18.98
C ARG A 15 22.27 -6.67 18.85
N ASP A 16 21.16 -7.07 19.46
CA ASP A 16 20.67 -8.45 19.46
C ASP A 16 19.69 -8.74 18.32
N ARG A 17 19.86 -8.09 17.17
CA ARG A 17 18.97 -8.29 16.00
C ARG A 17 19.09 -9.74 15.50
N THR A 18 17.96 -10.40 15.34
CA THR A 18 17.92 -11.81 14.91
C THR A 18 17.52 -12.01 13.45
N TRP A 19 17.08 -10.96 12.76
CA TRP A 19 16.64 -11.08 11.36
C TRP A 19 17.76 -11.50 10.38
N PRO A 20 19.06 -11.21 10.57
CA PRO A 20 20.10 -11.62 9.61
C PRO A 20 20.29 -13.14 9.49
N SER A 21 19.97 -13.91 10.54
CA SER A 21 20.11 -15.37 10.55
C SER A 21 18.80 -16.11 10.26
N LYS A 22 17.67 -15.39 10.14
CA LYS A 22 16.35 -16.00 9.92
C LYS A 22 16.03 -16.06 8.42
N LYS A 23 15.48 -17.19 7.98
CA LYS A 23 14.90 -17.36 6.65
C LYS A 23 13.38 -17.32 6.76
N MET A 24 12.71 -16.71 5.78
CA MET A 24 11.25 -16.76 5.70
C MET A 24 10.79 -18.19 5.40
N SER A 25 9.89 -18.72 6.23
CA SER A 25 9.33 -20.08 6.08
C SER A 25 7.83 -20.09 5.76
N LYS A 26 7.18 -18.94 5.81
CA LYS A 26 5.75 -18.77 5.56
C LYS A 26 5.48 -17.42 4.92
N ALA A 27 4.44 -17.36 4.10
CA ALA A 27 3.94 -16.10 3.59
C ALA A 27 3.44 -15.21 4.74
N PRO A 28 3.68 -13.89 4.70
CA PRO A 28 3.03 -12.97 5.61
C PRO A 28 1.55 -12.85 5.30
N LYS A 29 0.82 -12.15 6.17
CA LYS A 29 -0.47 -11.58 5.78
C LYS A 29 -0.21 -10.42 4.83
N TRP A 30 -0.92 -10.41 3.72
CA TRP A 30 -0.80 -9.37 2.71
C TRP A 30 -1.99 -8.42 2.80
N CYS A 31 -1.70 -7.12 2.83
CA CYS A 31 -2.67 -6.06 2.64
C CYS A 31 -2.29 -5.30 1.35
N SER A 32 -3.19 -5.30 0.37
CA SER A 32 -3.02 -4.53 -0.85
C SER A 32 -3.62 -3.14 -0.66
N VAL A 33 -2.90 -2.10 -1.09
CA VAL A 33 -3.29 -0.69 -0.95
C VAL A 33 -3.52 0.00 -2.29
N ASP A 34 -3.59 -0.78 -3.36
CA ASP A 34 -3.62 -0.34 -4.75
C ASP A 34 -4.82 0.58 -5.05
N LEU A 35 -5.98 0.35 -4.43
CA LEU A 35 -7.21 1.13 -4.66
C LEU A 35 -7.22 2.50 -3.96
N ARG A 36 -6.33 2.73 -2.99
CA ARG A 36 -6.22 4.00 -2.25
C ARG A 36 -4.85 4.63 -2.44
N ASP A 37 -3.81 4.07 -1.83
CA ASP A 37 -2.46 4.63 -1.87
C ASP A 37 -1.88 4.61 -3.29
N GLY A 38 -2.08 3.50 -4.00
CA GLY A 38 -1.71 3.40 -5.42
C GLY A 38 -2.49 4.38 -6.29
N ASN A 39 -3.81 4.41 -6.11
CA ASN A 39 -4.70 5.31 -6.86
C ASN A 39 -4.37 6.81 -6.64
N GLN A 40 -3.96 7.20 -5.43
CA GLN A 40 -3.59 8.58 -5.11
C GLN A 40 -2.32 9.06 -5.83
N ALA A 41 -1.44 8.13 -6.23
CA ALA A 41 -0.19 8.45 -6.94
C ALA A 41 -0.37 8.57 -8.47
N LEU A 42 -1.55 8.24 -9.02
CA LEU A 42 -1.81 8.31 -10.45
C LEU A 42 -2.03 9.75 -10.92
N ILE A 43 -1.47 10.08 -12.10
CA ILE A 43 -1.77 11.35 -12.80
C ILE A 43 -3.27 11.41 -13.13
N ASP A 44 -3.79 10.32 -13.69
CA ASP A 44 -5.21 10.13 -13.99
C ASP A 44 -5.79 9.06 -13.04
N PRO A 45 -6.52 9.46 -11.98
CA PRO A 45 -7.09 8.53 -11.02
C PRO A 45 -8.00 7.48 -11.67
N MET A 46 -8.09 6.32 -11.04
CA MET A 46 -9.00 5.26 -11.46
C MET A 46 -10.45 5.71 -11.30
N ASP A 47 -11.21 5.56 -12.38
CA ASP A 47 -12.66 5.57 -12.34
C ASP A 47 -13.21 4.29 -11.70
N VAL A 48 -14.52 4.26 -11.46
CA VAL A 48 -15.20 3.12 -10.84
C VAL A 48 -14.97 1.79 -11.59
N PRO A 49 -15.06 1.71 -12.94
CA PRO A 49 -14.75 0.47 -13.66
C PRO A 49 -13.32 -0.02 -13.44
N ARG A 50 -12.31 0.86 -13.47
CA ARG A 50 -10.91 0.48 -13.21
C ARG A 50 -10.71 0.03 -11.77
N LYS A 51 -11.33 0.70 -10.79
CA LYS A 51 -11.30 0.27 -9.39
C LYS A 51 -11.93 -1.11 -9.19
N LEU A 52 -13.09 -1.38 -9.80
CA LEU A 52 -13.73 -2.70 -9.72
C LEU A 52 -12.88 -3.79 -10.36
N ALA A 53 -12.28 -3.52 -11.52
CA ALA A 53 -11.39 -4.48 -12.18
C ALA A 53 -10.17 -4.82 -11.30
N MET A 54 -9.55 -3.82 -10.68
CA MET A 54 -8.44 -4.01 -9.73
C MET A 54 -8.90 -4.80 -8.49
N PHE A 55 -10.03 -4.44 -7.89
CA PHE A 55 -10.58 -5.16 -6.74
C PHE A 55 -10.82 -6.65 -7.07
N HIS A 56 -11.48 -6.95 -8.19
CA HIS A 56 -11.74 -8.32 -8.61
C HIS A 56 -10.46 -9.10 -8.91
N LEU A 57 -9.43 -8.46 -9.48
CA LEU A 57 -8.13 -9.06 -9.69
C LEU A 57 -7.48 -9.46 -8.35
N LEU A 58 -7.44 -8.55 -7.38
CA LEU A 58 -6.85 -8.79 -6.06
C LEU A 58 -7.58 -9.91 -5.30
N VAL A 59 -8.92 -9.90 -5.37
CA VAL A 59 -9.75 -10.98 -4.80
C VAL A 59 -9.44 -12.32 -5.47
N LYS A 60 -9.35 -12.35 -6.80
CA LYS A 60 -9.01 -13.57 -7.58
C LYS A 60 -7.62 -14.09 -7.26
N MET A 61 -6.65 -13.21 -7.02
CA MET A 61 -5.28 -13.58 -6.59
C MET A 61 -5.23 -14.11 -5.16
N GLY A 62 -6.27 -13.88 -4.35
CA GLY A 62 -6.39 -14.41 -3.00
C GLY A 62 -6.02 -13.43 -1.88
N TYR A 63 -5.86 -12.14 -2.17
CA TYR A 63 -5.69 -11.13 -1.11
C TYR A 63 -6.89 -11.13 -0.18
N LYS A 64 -6.63 -11.01 1.12
CA LYS A 64 -7.65 -11.05 2.19
C LYS A 64 -7.82 -9.73 2.92
N GLU A 65 -6.84 -8.83 2.80
CA GLU A 65 -6.90 -7.47 3.27
C GLU A 65 -6.63 -6.56 2.06
N ILE A 66 -7.56 -5.64 1.78
CA ILE A 66 -7.49 -4.70 0.66
C ILE A 66 -7.99 -3.34 1.17
N GLU A 67 -7.18 -2.29 1.08
CA GLU A 67 -7.59 -0.92 1.38
C GLU A 67 -8.40 -0.37 0.20
N VAL A 68 -9.67 -0.02 0.42
CA VAL A 68 -10.65 0.28 -0.66
C VAL A 68 -10.88 1.78 -0.92
N GLY A 69 -10.31 2.66 -0.10
CA GLY A 69 -10.44 4.11 -0.28
C GLY A 69 -10.31 4.91 1.01
N PHE A 70 -10.39 6.23 0.89
CA PHE A 70 -10.44 7.17 2.02
C PHE A 70 -11.76 7.96 2.01
N PRO A 71 -12.88 7.35 2.47
CA PRO A 71 -14.24 7.83 2.19
C PRO A 71 -14.61 9.15 2.88
N SER A 72 -13.90 9.57 3.93
CA SER A 72 -14.13 10.87 4.57
C SER A 72 -13.50 12.05 3.83
N ALA A 73 -12.58 11.77 2.89
CA ALA A 73 -11.83 12.80 2.14
C ALA A 73 -12.11 12.79 0.63
N SER A 74 -12.77 11.74 0.11
CA SER A 74 -13.07 11.57 -1.31
C SER A 74 -14.50 11.04 -1.52
N GLN A 75 -15.34 11.83 -2.19
CA GLN A 75 -16.69 11.40 -2.55
C GLN A 75 -16.66 10.18 -3.49
N THR A 76 -15.72 10.15 -4.44
CA THR A 76 -15.58 8.99 -5.34
C THR A 76 -15.16 7.71 -4.62
N ASP A 77 -14.40 7.82 -3.53
CA ASP A 77 -14.06 6.67 -2.68
C ASP A 77 -15.26 6.26 -1.82
N PHE A 78 -15.99 7.22 -1.27
CA PHE A 78 -17.23 6.98 -0.56
C PHE A 78 -18.23 6.22 -1.44
N ASP A 79 -18.44 6.67 -2.67
CA ASP A 79 -19.37 6.05 -3.61
C ASP A 79 -18.94 4.63 -4.00
N PHE A 80 -17.62 4.41 -4.16
CA PHE A 80 -17.07 3.07 -4.45
C PHE A 80 -17.29 2.10 -3.28
N VAL A 81 -17.07 2.53 -2.03
CA VAL A 81 -17.26 1.70 -0.82
C VAL A 81 -18.72 1.29 -0.62
N ARG A 82 -19.68 2.03 -1.21
CA ARG A 82 -21.12 1.78 -1.04
C ARG A 82 -21.75 0.96 -2.17
N LYS A 83 -20.98 0.59 -3.19
CA LYS A 83 -21.40 -0.38 -4.23
C LYS A 83 -21.19 -1.82 -3.77
#